data_AF-A0A938MZN7-F1
#
_entry.id   AF-A0A938MZN7-F1
#
_cell.length_a   1.000
_cell.length_b   1.000
_cell.length_c   1.000
_cell.angle_alpha   90.00
_cell.angle_beta   90.00
_cell.angle_gamma   90.00
#
_symmetry.space_group_name_H-M   'P 1'
#
loop_
_entity.id
_entity.type
_entity.pdbx_description
1 polymer ?
#
loop_
_entity_poly.entity_id
_entity_poly.type
_entity_poly.pdbx_seq_one_letter_code
_entity_poly.pdbx_strand_id
1 'polypeptide(L)'
;MKGRNATDGCPRARRRHASRRVSPFPFTCGEKTTMPVYLLILLAFTPLGNAAEELPMEMVGTSIRVLRGAVNGALLERNGKTLAVYGDPREQPTAAHMVLFTHHRRDVVWAGRTLVAAGAKAVVPADESELFTNVDVFWAGFAQQRFHDYTHKCTKVLGEPMRVAALVKDGETLTWEGLAIRVLHTPGYTRGAVTYLVDLEGQRIAFSGDLIHGDGKVLDLYSLQDAIPEAHVGAYHGYAARLADVLSSVTRLAGERPTVIVPSRGPVIRDPDAAIAKLISRARSFYANYLSIDAHRYYMPQDKFLVKARRVLGPAAEVAWLPSAETVVPLPPWIVPIDNARLILAGDKTGFLVDCGSQRIIDELEKLRTSGRLTSIEHVFVTHYHDDHTDQVAKVAERFGALVHATQRNRDILQNPGAYRLPCLTTNPIQVTGHSEDGVTWRWKEFDLTPYFFPGQTLQHDALLVKNDAGEQVFFIGDSFTPAGIDDYCLLNRNFLHEG
;
A
#
# COMPACT_ATOMS: atom_id res chain seq x y z
N MET A 1 9.72 33.68 49.20
CA MET A 1 9.58 33.16 50.59
C MET A 1 8.77 31.86 50.46
N LYS A 2 9.28 30.64 50.70
CA LYS A 2 9.75 29.97 51.96
C LYS A 2 8.66 29.76 53.02
N GLY A 3 8.49 28.48 53.45
CA GLY A 3 7.53 27.97 54.46
C GLY A 3 6.39 27.16 53.81
N ARG A 4 6.18 25.83 53.93
CA ARG A 4 6.57 24.69 54.81
C ARG A 4 5.80 24.49 56.14
N ASN A 5 5.32 23.24 56.31
CA ASN A 5 4.81 22.47 57.48
C ASN A 5 3.27 22.25 57.48
N ALA A 6 2.70 21.03 57.56
CA ALA A 6 2.83 19.89 58.52
C ALA A 6 2.11 20.18 59.87
N THR A 7 1.30 19.31 60.51
CA THR A 7 0.89 17.88 60.31
C THR A 7 -0.42 17.58 61.11
N ASP A 8 -0.88 16.31 61.06
CA ASP A 8 -1.77 15.62 62.04
C ASP A 8 -3.31 15.89 61.96
N GLY A 9 -4.19 14.90 62.18
CA GLY A 9 -3.97 13.48 62.53
C GLY A 9 -5.22 12.58 62.40
N CYS A 10 -5.03 11.27 62.56
CA CYS A 10 -6.06 10.22 62.46
C CYS A 10 -6.46 9.68 63.84
N PRO A 11 -7.68 9.12 64.01
CA PRO A 11 -7.75 7.82 64.67
C PRO A 11 -8.63 6.76 63.97
N ARG A 12 -8.36 5.49 64.30
CA ARG A 12 -8.88 4.25 63.66
C ARG A 12 -10.05 3.59 64.42
N ALA A 13 -10.95 2.92 63.70
CA ALA A 13 -11.64 1.68 64.09
C ALA A 13 -12.08 0.92 62.81
N ARG A 14 -11.72 -0.34 62.47
CA ARG A 14 -12.07 -1.65 63.08
C ARG A 14 -13.60 -1.80 63.29
N ARG A 15 -14.35 -2.82 62.84
CA ARG A 15 -14.18 -4.11 62.09
C ARG A 15 -15.27 -4.15 60.96
N ARG A 16 -15.72 -5.23 60.29
CA ARG A 16 -15.61 -6.72 60.35
C ARG A 16 -16.01 -7.27 58.95
N HIS A 17 -15.50 -8.42 58.47
CA HIS A 17 -16.09 -9.14 57.32
C HIS A 17 -17.27 -10.02 57.78
N ALA A 18 -18.27 -10.20 56.90
CA ALA A 18 -19.28 -11.27 56.98
C ALA A 18 -19.74 -11.69 55.58
N SER A 19 -19.84 -13.00 55.34
CA SER A 19 -20.21 -13.61 54.06
C SER A 19 -21.70 -13.95 54.00
N ARG A 20 -22.35 -13.82 52.82
CA ARG A 20 -23.59 -14.55 52.48
C ARG A 20 -23.63 -14.96 51.00
N ARG A 21 -23.98 -16.23 50.74
CA ARG A 21 -24.40 -16.81 49.45
C ARG A 21 -25.86 -17.28 49.60
N VAL A 22 -26.73 -17.02 48.62
CA VAL A 22 -28.00 -17.74 48.28
C VAL A 22 -28.35 -17.33 46.83
N SER A 23 -27.89 -18.05 45.80
CA SER A 23 -28.55 -19.12 44.99
C SER A 23 -29.61 -18.66 43.96
N PRO A 24 -29.51 -19.06 42.67
CA PRO A 24 -30.50 -18.78 41.61
C PRO A 24 -31.59 -19.88 41.48
N PHE A 25 -32.63 -19.60 40.68
CA PHE A 25 -33.75 -20.50 40.35
C PHE A 25 -33.38 -21.62 39.35
N PRO A 26 -34.19 -22.69 39.23
CA PRO A 26 -33.73 -23.99 38.71
C PRO A 26 -34.04 -24.25 37.22
N PHE A 27 -33.24 -25.14 36.62
CA PHE A 27 -33.60 -25.91 35.43
C PHE A 27 -33.73 -27.40 35.79
N THR A 28 -34.60 -28.10 35.06
CA THR A 28 -35.06 -29.46 35.36
C THR A 28 -34.08 -30.57 34.95
N CYS A 29 -34.17 -31.70 35.65
CA CYS A 29 -33.34 -32.90 35.46
C CYS A 29 -33.73 -33.68 34.19
N GLY A 30 -32.75 -34.29 33.51
CA GLY A 30 -32.96 -35.13 32.33
C GLY A 30 -31.73 -35.97 31.93
N GLU A 31 -31.76 -37.23 32.35
CA GLU A 31 -31.02 -38.39 31.79
C GLU A 31 -29.49 -38.52 32.00
N LYS A 32 -29.05 -39.79 31.90
CA LYS A 32 -27.72 -40.29 32.26
C LYS A 32 -26.97 -40.71 31.00
N THR A 33 -25.68 -40.37 30.89
CA THR A 33 -24.76 -41.11 30.01
C THR A 33 -23.32 -41.07 30.52
N THR A 34 -22.67 -42.22 30.38
CA THR A 34 -21.30 -42.62 30.72
C THR A 34 -20.18 -41.58 30.58
N MET A 35 -19.29 -41.50 31.58
CA MET A 35 -18.01 -40.79 31.47
C MET A 35 -16.96 -41.59 30.65
N PRO A 36 -16.18 -40.94 29.77
CA PRO A 36 -14.96 -41.51 29.20
C PRO A 36 -13.77 -41.32 30.15
N VAL A 37 -12.91 -42.35 30.24
CA VAL A 37 -11.62 -42.27 30.93
C VAL A 37 -10.62 -41.57 30.01
N TYR A 38 -10.06 -40.44 30.46
CA TYR A 38 -8.96 -39.78 29.74
C TYR A 38 -7.65 -40.53 29.95
N LEU A 39 -7.20 -41.24 28.92
CA LEU A 39 -5.89 -41.88 28.86
C LEU A 39 -4.80 -40.80 28.64
N LEU A 40 -3.92 -40.61 29.62
CA LEU A 40 -2.79 -39.68 29.48
C LEU A 40 -1.72 -40.30 28.56
N ILE A 41 -1.68 -39.90 27.29
CA ILE A 41 -0.60 -40.28 26.38
C ILE A 41 0.58 -39.35 26.60
N LEU A 42 1.62 -39.86 27.28
CA LEU A 42 2.94 -39.23 27.33
C LEU A 42 3.59 -39.33 25.94
N LEU A 43 3.42 -38.29 25.13
CA LEU A 43 4.20 -38.11 23.91
C LEU A 43 5.65 -37.82 24.28
N ALA A 44 6.52 -38.81 24.05
CA ALA A 44 7.96 -38.61 24.15
C ALA A 44 8.40 -37.64 23.04
N PHE A 45 8.84 -36.44 23.43
CA PHE A 45 9.55 -35.53 22.55
C PHE A 45 10.91 -36.13 22.19
N THR A 46 10.96 -36.87 21.09
CA THR A 46 12.22 -37.02 20.35
C THR A 46 12.58 -35.66 19.78
N PRO A 47 13.82 -35.16 19.97
CA PRO A 47 14.27 -34.00 19.24
C PRO A 47 14.36 -34.41 17.76
N LEU A 48 13.39 -34.00 16.96
CA LEU A 48 13.59 -33.88 15.52
C LEU A 48 14.76 -32.92 15.35
N GLY A 49 15.92 -33.46 15.00
CA GLY A 49 17.06 -32.61 14.66
C GLY A 49 16.63 -31.72 13.50
N ASN A 50 16.86 -30.41 13.64
CA ASN A 50 16.69 -29.47 12.55
C ASN A 50 17.71 -29.83 11.44
N ALA A 51 17.32 -30.74 10.56
CA ALA A 51 17.82 -30.74 9.20
C ALA A 51 17.32 -29.43 8.60
N ALA A 52 18.16 -28.39 8.64
CA ALA A 52 17.89 -27.13 7.97
C ALA A 52 17.58 -27.47 6.51
N GLU A 53 16.39 -27.11 6.04
CA GLU A 53 15.89 -27.49 4.73
C GLU A 53 16.85 -26.89 3.68
N GLU A 54 17.61 -27.75 3.00
CA GLU A 54 18.64 -27.29 2.06
C GLU A 54 17.94 -26.54 0.92
N LEU A 55 18.15 -25.21 0.88
CA LEU A 55 17.59 -24.37 -0.17
C LEU A 55 17.99 -24.93 -1.54
N PRO A 56 17.03 -25.12 -2.47
CA PRO A 56 17.34 -25.67 -3.77
C PRO A 56 18.47 -24.87 -4.44
N MET A 57 19.38 -25.55 -5.13
CA MET A 57 20.57 -24.94 -5.71
C MET A 57 20.62 -25.26 -7.20
N GLU A 58 20.82 -24.25 -8.03
CA GLU A 58 21.07 -24.42 -9.47
C GLU A 58 22.39 -23.76 -9.89
N MET A 59 23.07 -24.34 -10.88
CA MET A 59 24.31 -23.81 -11.43
C MET A 59 24.06 -22.89 -12.62
N VAL A 60 24.80 -21.79 -12.71
CA VAL A 60 24.91 -20.94 -13.91
C VAL A 60 26.35 -21.02 -14.41
N GLY A 61 26.54 -21.73 -15.54
CA GLY A 61 27.87 -22.24 -15.90
C GLY A 61 28.36 -23.27 -14.89
N THR A 62 29.64 -23.27 -14.59
CA THR A 62 30.33 -24.12 -13.62
C THR A 62 30.80 -23.35 -12.39
N SER A 63 30.92 -22.02 -12.45
CA SER A 63 31.43 -21.19 -11.35
C SER A 63 30.39 -20.52 -10.45
N ILE A 64 29.11 -20.41 -10.87
CA ILE A 64 28.09 -19.65 -10.12
C ILE A 64 27.01 -20.58 -9.57
N ARG A 65 26.88 -20.62 -8.24
CA ARG A 65 25.78 -21.28 -7.53
C ARG A 65 24.66 -20.28 -7.27
N VAL A 66 23.44 -20.59 -7.65
CA VAL A 66 22.24 -19.81 -7.29
C VAL A 66 21.43 -20.60 -6.28
N LEU A 67 21.43 -20.11 -5.04
CA LEU A 67 20.61 -20.61 -3.93
C LEU A 67 19.21 -20.02 -4.07
N ARG A 68 18.20 -20.88 -4.14
CA ARG A 68 16.79 -20.57 -4.40
C ARG A 68 16.07 -20.37 -3.07
N GLY A 69 15.64 -19.14 -2.77
CA GLY A 69 14.86 -18.83 -1.57
C GLY A 69 13.78 -17.79 -1.82
N ALA A 70 13.23 -17.21 -0.74
CA ALA A 70 12.39 -16.01 -0.83
C ALA A 70 13.14 -14.81 -1.44
N VAL A 71 14.47 -14.84 -1.34
CA VAL A 71 15.44 -14.08 -2.14
C VAL A 71 16.44 -15.10 -2.67
N ASN A 72 16.87 -14.97 -3.93
CA ASN A 72 17.94 -15.78 -4.49
C ASN A 72 19.29 -15.25 -4.00
N GLY A 73 20.22 -16.14 -3.62
CA GLY A 73 21.62 -15.78 -3.39
C GLY A 73 22.49 -16.32 -4.51
N ALA A 74 23.18 -15.46 -5.26
CA ALA A 74 24.11 -15.90 -6.29
C ALA A 74 25.55 -15.80 -5.79
N LEU A 75 26.20 -16.95 -5.62
CA LEU A 75 27.53 -17.10 -5.06
C LEU A 75 28.53 -17.50 -6.15
N LEU A 76 29.56 -16.68 -6.34
CA LEU A 76 30.70 -16.93 -7.23
C LEU A 76 31.96 -17.06 -6.38
N GLU A 77 32.75 -18.12 -6.61
CA GLU A 77 34.05 -18.32 -5.94
C GLU A 77 35.21 -18.13 -6.92
N ARG A 78 36.25 -17.39 -6.49
CA ARG A 78 37.46 -17.14 -7.28
C ARG A 78 38.63 -16.81 -6.34
N ASN A 79 39.82 -17.36 -6.63
CA ASN A 79 41.04 -17.17 -5.81
C ASN A 79 40.83 -17.45 -4.29
N GLY A 80 39.96 -18.41 -3.94
CA GLY A 80 39.63 -18.72 -2.54
C GLY A 80 38.77 -17.67 -1.82
N LYS A 81 38.13 -16.75 -2.57
CA LYS A 81 37.19 -15.75 -2.03
C LYS A 81 35.82 -15.90 -2.69
N THR A 82 34.78 -15.51 -1.95
CA THR A 82 33.39 -15.54 -2.43
C THR A 82 32.87 -14.13 -2.68
N LEU A 83 32.22 -13.94 -3.82
CA LEU A 83 31.36 -12.81 -4.15
C LEU A 83 29.90 -13.27 -4.02
N ALA A 84 29.09 -12.52 -3.28
CA ALA A 84 27.64 -12.72 -3.25
C ALA A 84 26.95 -11.60 -4.05
N VAL A 85 25.94 -11.94 -4.83
CA VAL A 85 24.97 -10.98 -5.39
C VAL A 85 23.63 -11.20 -4.72
N TYR A 86 23.00 -10.10 -4.29
CA TYR A 86 21.86 -10.04 -3.37
C TYR A 86 22.19 -10.47 -1.93
N GLY A 87 22.96 -11.55 -1.77
CA GLY A 87 23.41 -12.08 -0.49
C GLY A 87 23.44 -13.61 -0.49
N ASP A 88 23.20 -14.19 0.67
CA ASP A 88 23.09 -15.63 0.88
C ASP A 88 21.87 -15.90 1.79
N PRO A 89 20.77 -16.48 1.25
CA PRO A 89 19.49 -16.61 1.95
C PRO A 89 19.44 -17.72 3.01
N ARG A 90 20.54 -18.45 3.25
CA ARG A 90 20.61 -19.52 4.26
C ARG A 90 20.68 -18.94 5.67
N GLU A 91 20.17 -19.69 6.66
CA GLU A 91 20.31 -19.37 8.09
C GLU A 91 21.78 -19.21 8.51
N GLN A 92 22.66 -20.03 7.92
CA GLN A 92 24.12 -19.99 8.12
C GLN A 92 24.79 -19.67 6.78
N PRO A 93 24.96 -18.37 6.44
CA PRO A 93 25.50 -17.97 5.14
C PRO A 93 27.01 -18.22 5.04
N THR A 94 27.50 -18.54 3.85
CA THR A 94 28.94 -18.70 3.58
C THR A 94 29.62 -17.33 3.56
N ALA A 95 30.72 -17.19 4.30
CA ALA A 95 31.48 -15.94 4.37
C ALA A 95 31.83 -15.39 2.96
N ALA A 96 31.52 -14.13 2.73
CA ALA A 96 31.76 -13.43 1.48
C ALA A 96 32.77 -12.29 1.67
N HIS A 97 33.63 -12.06 0.68
CA HIS A 97 34.53 -10.91 0.66
C HIS A 97 33.79 -9.63 0.24
N MET A 98 32.75 -9.76 -0.59
CA MET A 98 31.99 -8.66 -1.18
C MET A 98 30.53 -9.09 -1.41
N VAL A 99 29.60 -8.15 -1.23
CA VAL A 99 28.18 -8.32 -1.56
C VAL A 99 27.75 -7.21 -2.51
N LEU A 100 27.16 -7.57 -3.65
CA LEU A 100 26.57 -6.63 -4.60
C LEU A 100 25.06 -6.53 -4.37
N PHE A 101 24.56 -5.34 -4.06
CA PHE A 101 23.14 -5.05 -3.92
C PHE A 101 22.65 -4.28 -5.15
N THR A 102 21.59 -4.76 -5.79
CA THR A 102 21.02 -4.08 -6.96
C THR A 102 20.12 -2.90 -6.61
N HIS A 103 19.60 -2.86 -5.38
CA HIS A 103 18.67 -1.83 -4.89
C HIS A 103 18.43 -1.94 -3.36
N HIS A 104 17.85 -0.91 -2.75
CA HIS A 104 17.68 -0.74 -1.29
C HIS A 104 16.55 -1.55 -0.63
N ARG A 105 15.79 -2.37 -1.35
CA ARG A 105 14.56 -2.97 -0.79
C ARG A 105 14.89 -3.91 0.37
N ARG A 106 14.34 -3.63 1.56
CA ARG A 106 14.65 -4.38 2.81
C ARG A 106 14.37 -5.87 2.70
N ASP A 107 13.35 -6.24 1.92
CA ASP A 107 12.93 -7.61 1.65
C ASP A 107 13.85 -8.36 0.67
N VAL A 108 14.86 -7.69 0.08
CA VAL A 108 16.02 -8.28 -0.62
C VAL A 108 17.28 -8.17 0.24
N VAL A 109 17.56 -6.98 0.77
CA VAL A 109 18.84 -6.62 1.40
C VAL A 109 19.14 -7.44 2.66
N TRP A 110 18.13 -8.00 3.34
CA TRP A 110 18.33 -8.87 4.50
C TRP A 110 19.28 -10.05 4.19
N ALA A 111 19.20 -10.64 3.00
CA ALA A 111 20.03 -11.79 2.60
C ALA A 111 21.53 -11.45 2.55
N GLY A 112 21.88 -10.17 2.31
CA GLY A 112 23.26 -9.70 2.34
C GLY A 112 23.68 -9.06 3.66
N ARG A 113 22.74 -8.64 4.52
CA ARG A 113 23.02 -7.85 5.74
C ARG A 113 23.97 -8.58 6.71
N THR A 114 23.74 -9.87 6.95
CA THR A 114 24.59 -10.69 7.84
C THR A 114 26.01 -10.83 7.33
N LEU A 115 26.20 -10.97 6.01
CA LEU A 115 27.53 -11.03 5.39
C LEU A 115 28.30 -9.70 5.58
N VAL A 116 27.62 -8.56 5.43
CA VAL A 116 28.20 -7.23 5.63
C VAL A 116 28.55 -7.00 7.11
N ALA A 117 27.70 -7.45 8.04
CA ALA A 117 27.99 -7.44 9.48
C ALA A 117 29.21 -8.31 9.83
N ALA A 118 29.41 -9.44 9.14
CA ALA A 118 30.59 -10.29 9.24
C ALA A 118 31.84 -9.75 8.52
N GLY A 119 31.78 -8.56 7.92
CA GLY A 119 32.92 -7.85 7.33
C GLY A 119 32.98 -7.83 5.79
N ALA A 120 31.98 -8.37 5.09
CA ALA A 120 31.93 -8.29 3.62
C ALA A 120 31.80 -6.85 3.12
N LYS A 121 32.45 -6.52 2.00
CA LYS A 121 32.35 -5.21 1.36
C LYS A 121 31.00 -5.06 0.65
N ALA A 122 30.09 -4.27 1.21
CA ALA A 122 28.83 -3.92 0.54
C ALA A 122 29.07 -2.93 -0.62
N VAL A 123 28.56 -3.27 -1.80
CA VAL A 123 28.50 -2.38 -2.96
C VAL A 123 27.03 -2.10 -3.28
N VAL A 124 26.65 -0.83 -3.39
CA VAL A 124 25.25 -0.40 -3.57
C VAL A 124 25.13 0.65 -4.69
N PRO A 125 23.94 0.86 -5.27
CA PRO A 125 23.73 1.94 -6.24
C PRO A 125 23.96 3.30 -5.58
N ALA A 126 24.69 4.20 -6.25
CA ALA A 126 24.92 5.55 -5.76
C ALA A 126 23.60 6.30 -5.50
N ASP A 127 22.65 6.17 -6.42
CA ASP A 127 21.36 6.87 -6.40
C ASP A 127 20.40 6.36 -5.30
N GLU A 128 20.73 5.25 -4.63
CA GLU A 128 19.95 4.71 -3.50
C GLU A 128 20.75 4.65 -2.19
N SER A 129 21.99 5.15 -2.18
CA SER A 129 22.92 5.05 -1.05
C SER A 129 22.35 5.56 0.29
N GLU A 130 21.63 6.69 0.27
CA GLU A 130 20.92 7.26 1.42
C GLU A 130 19.91 6.27 2.06
N LEU A 131 19.29 5.41 1.24
CA LEU A 131 18.34 4.38 1.70
C LEU A 131 19.02 3.12 2.26
N PHE A 132 20.36 3.10 2.28
CA PHE A 132 21.18 2.15 3.01
C PHE A 132 21.86 2.77 4.24
N THR A 133 22.34 4.02 4.16
CA THR A 133 23.18 4.63 5.21
C THR A 133 22.45 5.58 6.14
N ASN A 134 21.42 6.29 5.67
CA ASN A 134 20.76 7.39 6.37
C ASN A 134 19.26 7.13 6.59
N VAL A 135 18.91 5.86 6.84
CA VAL A 135 17.50 5.41 6.91
C VAL A 135 16.68 6.05 8.03
N ASP A 136 17.33 6.53 9.10
CA ASP A 136 16.66 7.27 10.17
C ASP A 136 16.01 8.57 9.65
N VAL A 137 16.60 9.20 8.63
CA VAL A 137 16.02 10.38 7.96
C VAL A 137 14.72 10.01 7.22
N PHE A 138 14.71 8.84 6.55
CA PHE A 138 13.51 8.33 5.89
C PHE A 138 12.41 8.04 6.92
N TRP A 139 12.72 7.34 8.02
CA TRP A 139 11.72 6.95 9.02
C TRP A 139 11.20 8.13 9.84
N ALA A 140 12.06 9.08 10.21
CA ALA A 140 11.65 10.32 10.87
C ALA A 140 10.73 11.17 9.98
N GLY A 141 11.06 11.29 8.68
CA GLY A 141 10.21 11.96 7.70
C GLY A 141 8.88 11.23 7.46
N PHE A 142 8.91 9.90 7.36
CA PHE A 142 7.70 9.08 7.19
C PHE A 142 6.75 9.20 8.38
N ALA A 143 7.25 9.16 9.63
CA ALA A 143 6.43 9.30 10.82
C ALA A 143 5.62 10.62 10.85
N GLN A 144 6.17 11.69 10.27
CA GLN A 144 5.51 13.01 10.18
C GLN A 144 4.58 13.15 8.96
N GLN A 145 4.74 12.32 7.93
CA GLN A 145 4.13 12.50 6.60
C GLN A 145 3.30 11.30 6.14
N ARG A 146 3.00 10.35 7.04
CA ARG A 146 2.17 9.16 6.75
C ARG A 146 0.68 9.44 6.64
N PHE A 147 0.24 10.59 7.14
CA PHE A 147 -1.11 11.14 6.96
C PHE A 147 -1.04 12.16 5.83
N HIS A 148 -2.12 12.32 5.08
CA HIS A 148 -2.14 13.15 3.87
C HIS A 148 -1.03 12.76 2.86
N ASP A 149 -0.68 11.45 2.78
CA ASP A 149 0.36 10.96 1.86
C ASP A 149 -0.17 10.73 0.45
N TYR A 150 -0.02 11.76 -0.39
CA TYR A 150 -0.22 11.71 -1.85
C TYR A 150 1.06 11.33 -2.62
N THR A 151 2.17 11.07 -1.91
CA THR A 151 3.51 10.80 -2.47
C THR A 151 3.85 9.30 -2.54
N HIS A 152 3.07 8.45 -1.88
CA HIS A 152 3.15 7.00 -1.92
C HIS A 152 4.50 6.44 -1.48
N LYS A 153 4.88 6.76 -0.24
CA LYS A 153 6.17 6.32 0.31
C LYS A 153 6.16 4.82 0.58
N CYS A 154 6.82 4.07 -0.30
CA CYS A 154 7.08 2.65 -0.08
C CYS A 154 8.01 2.46 1.11
N THR A 155 7.51 1.88 2.20
CA THR A 155 8.26 1.66 3.45
C THR A 155 9.16 0.42 3.44
N LYS A 156 9.36 -0.21 2.27
CA LYS A 156 10.32 -1.32 2.09
C LYS A 156 11.80 -0.84 2.14
N VAL A 157 12.10 0.16 2.98
CA VAL A 157 13.44 0.69 3.28
C VAL A 157 14.00 -0.06 4.50
N LEU A 158 15.34 -0.17 4.62
CA LEU A 158 15.96 -0.83 5.77
C LEU A 158 15.51 -0.15 7.09
N GLY A 159 15.25 -0.94 8.13
CA GLY A 159 14.90 -0.43 9.47
C GLY A 159 16.09 0.12 10.26
N GLU A 160 17.31 -0.19 9.82
CA GLU A 160 18.58 0.21 10.44
C GLU A 160 19.63 0.43 9.35
N PRO A 161 20.56 1.38 9.52
CA PRO A 161 21.60 1.63 8.54
C PRO A 161 22.51 0.40 8.33
N MET A 162 23.16 0.34 7.17
CA MET A 162 24.14 -0.69 6.81
C MET A 162 25.42 -0.03 6.31
N ARG A 163 26.58 -0.56 6.71
CA ARG A 163 27.88 -0.08 6.24
C ARG A 163 28.01 -0.32 4.73
N VAL A 164 28.19 0.76 3.97
CA VAL A 164 28.52 0.73 2.55
C VAL A 164 30.03 0.83 2.37
N ALA A 165 30.61 0.03 1.48
CA ALA A 165 32.04 0.02 1.17
C ALA A 165 32.37 0.65 -0.20
N ALA A 166 31.45 0.59 -1.16
CA ALA A 166 31.54 1.29 -2.44
C ALA A 166 30.16 1.66 -3.00
N LEU A 167 30.12 2.72 -3.80
CA LEU A 167 28.97 3.13 -4.59
C LEU A 167 29.21 2.77 -6.06
N VAL A 168 28.15 2.51 -6.81
CA VAL A 168 28.22 2.33 -8.27
C VAL A 168 27.22 3.15 -9.06
N LYS A 169 27.60 3.52 -10.29
CA LYS A 169 26.79 4.25 -11.28
C LYS A 169 26.75 3.54 -12.62
N ASP A 170 25.91 4.05 -13.51
CA ASP A 170 25.76 3.53 -14.88
C ASP A 170 27.09 3.50 -15.65
N GLY A 171 27.34 2.41 -16.37
CA GLY A 171 28.53 2.25 -17.23
C GLY A 171 29.83 1.95 -16.49
N GLU A 172 29.88 2.09 -15.17
CA GLU A 172 31.07 1.74 -14.38
C GLU A 172 31.37 0.24 -14.46
N THR A 173 32.64 -0.12 -14.28
CA THR A 173 33.08 -1.52 -14.22
C THR A 173 33.90 -1.74 -12.96
N LEU A 174 33.37 -2.54 -12.05
CA LEU A 174 34.10 -3.04 -10.89
C LEU A 174 35.06 -4.14 -11.33
N THR A 175 36.16 -4.32 -10.60
CA THR A 175 37.02 -5.51 -10.72
C THR A 175 37.05 -6.25 -9.39
N TRP A 176 36.73 -7.54 -9.40
CA TRP A 176 36.82 -8.43 -8.23
C TRP A 176 37.59 -9.69 -8.61
N GLU A 177 38.74 -9.94 -7.98
CA GLU A 177 39.58 -11.13 -8.24
C GLU A 177 39.96 -11.35 -9.73
N GLY A 178 40.08 -10.25 -10.48
CA GLY A 178 40.36 -10.25 -11.92
C GLY A 178 39.13 -10.47 -12.82
N LEU A 179 37.93 -10.58 -12.24
CA LEU A 179 36.67 -10.54 -12.99
C LEU A 179 36.18 -9.09 -13.13
N ALA A 180 35.87 -8.68 -14.36
CA ALA A 180 35.19 -7.43 -14.65
C ALA A 180 33.67 -7.59 -14.44
N ILE A 181 33.06 -6.65 -13.72
CA ILE A 181 31.62 -6.63 -13.41
C ILE A 181 31.09 -5.25 -13.82
N ARG A 182 30.39 -5.17 -14.94
CA ARG A 182 29.85 -3.90 -15.46
C ARG A 182 28.49 -3.59 -14.85
N VAL A 183 28.24 -2.32 -14.61
CA VAL A 183 27.03 -1.81 -13.98
C VAL A 183 26.13 -1.18 -15.05
N LEU A 184 24.87 -1.57 -15.06
CA LEU A 184 23.83 -1.03 -15.93
C LEU A 184 22.75 -0.42 -15.04
N HIS A 185 22.53 0.89 -15.11
CA HIS A 185 21.39 1.53 -14.44
C HIS A 185 20.09 1.06 -15.09
N THR A 186 19.23 0.45 -14.29
CA THR A 186 17.99 -0.22 -14.70
C THR A 186 16.82 0.16 -13.79
N PRO A 187 16.43 1.45 -13.77
CA PRO A 187 15.34 1.96 -12.95
C PRO A 187 14.01 1.31 -13.32
N GLY A 188 13.11 1.24 -12.35
CA GLY A 188 11.80 0.60 -12.52
C GLY A 188 11.24 0.18 -11.16
N TYR A 189 11.60 -1.01 -10.68
CA TYR A 189 11.14 -1.50 -9.37
C TYR A 189 11.50 -0.54 -8.22
N THR A 190 12.75 -0.06 -8.22
CA THR A 190 13.17 1.14 -7.47
C THR A 190 13.79 2.18 -8.42
N ARG A 191 14.04 3.40 -7.92
CA ARG A 191 14.37 4.56 -8.77
C ARG A 191 15.85 4.59 -9.19
N GLY A 192 16.73 3.98 -8.40
CA GLY A 192 18.16 3.87 -8.67
C GLY A 192 18.63 2.41 -8.79
N ALA A 193 17.72 1.49 -9.14
CA ALA A 193 18.07 0.09 -9.34
C ALA A 193 19.16 -0.09 -10.42
N VAL A 194 20.04 -1.06 -10.22
CA VAL A 194 21.07 -1.45 -11.19
C VAL A 194 21.04 -2.95 -11.48
N THR A 195 21.49 -3.32 -12.67
CA THR A 195 21.80 -4.69 -13.08
C THR A 195 23.32 -4.84 -13.17
N TYR A 196 23.87 -5.93 -12.59
CA TYR A 196 25.28 -6.27 -12.77
C TYR A 196 25.45 -7.26 -13.92
N LEU A 197 26.40 -6.99 -14.81
CA LEU A 197 26.72 -7.80 -15.98
C LEU A 197 28.11 -8.41 -15.84
N VAL A 198 28.17 -9.72 -16.06
CA VAL A 198 29.40 -10.53 -15.98
C VAL A 198 29.52 -11.39 -17.24
N ASP A 199 30.66 -11.32 -17.91
CA ASP A 199 31.03 -12.26 -18.98
C ASP A 199 31.92 -13.36 -18.37
N LEU A 200 31.43 -14.61 -18.34
CA LEU A 200 32.09 -15.75 -17.71
C LEU A 200 31.75 -17.04 -18.46
N GLU A 201 32.75 -17.89 -18.73
CA GLU A 201 32.56 -19.19 -19.41
C GLU A 201 31.82 -19.10 -20.77
N GLY A 202 32.03 -18.01 -21.51
CA GLY A 202 31.35 -17.75 -22.79
C GLY A 202 29.87 -17.33 -22.67
N GLN A 203 29.36 -17.20 -21.44
CA GLN A 203 28.02 -16.69 -21.15
C GLN A 203 28.07 -15.24 -20.68
N ARG A 204 27.04 -14.48 -21.04
CA ARG A 204 26.76 -13.16 -20.48
C ARG A 204 25.66 -13.26 -19.46
N ILE A 205 26.01 -13.02 -18.20
CA ILE A 205 25.19 -13.27 -17.03
C ILE A 205 24.74 -11.92 -16.48
N ALA A 206 23.43 -11.74 -16.31
CA ALA A 206 22.84 -10.52 -15.78
C ALA A 206 22.17 -10.75 -14.41
N PHE A 207 22.63 -10.04 -13.39
CA PHE A 207 22.00 -10.00 -12.08
C PHE A 207 21.06 -8.80 -12.02
N SER A 208 19.79 -9.01 -12.38
CA SER A 208 18.82 -7.95 -12.68
C SER A 208 18.09 -7.33 -11.47
N GLY A 209 18.32 -7.83 -10.25
CA GLY A 209 17.41 -7.55 -9.15
C GLY A 209 15.98 -7.96 -9.50
N ASP A 210 15.00 -7.16 -9.05
CA ASP A 210 13.58 -7.39 -9.29
C ASP A 210 13.06 -6.69 -10.58
N LEU A 211 13.96 -6.30 -11.51
CA LEU A 211 13.59 -5.72 -12.81
C LEU A 211 12.67 -6.62 -13.63
N ILE A 212 12.90 -7.93 -13.57
CA ILE A 212 12.11 -8.98 -14.25
C ILE A 212 12.06 -10.22 -13.36
N HIS A 213 10.91 -10.87 -13.30
CA HIS A 213 10.65 -12.05 -12.49
C HIS A 213 10.18 -13.23 -13.35
N GLY A 214 11.04 -14.24 -13.52
CA GLY A 214 10.75 -15.48 -14.23
C GLY A 214 10.29 -15.28 -15.68
N ASP A 215 9.27 -16.04 -16.10
CA ASP A 215 8.64 -15.95 -17.42
C ASP A 215 7.89 -14.62 -17.62
N GLY A 216 8.61 -13.51 -17.80
CA GLY A 216 8.08 -12.21 -18.21
C GLY A 216 7.04 -11.59 -17.27
N LYS A 217 7.37 -11.44 -15.98
CA LYS A 217 6.54 -10.76 -14.96
C LYS A 217 7.35 -9.68 -14.22
N VAL A 218 6.67 -8.84 -13.46
CA VAL A 218 7.26 -8.05 -12.34
C VAL A 218 6.81 -8.67 -11.01
N LEU A 219 7.48 -8.34 -9.90
CA LEU A 219 7.12 -8.88 -8.58
C LEU A 219 5.76 -8.35 -8.09
N ASP A 220 5.56 -7.03 -8.16
CA ASP A 220 4.32 -6.35 -7.79
C ASP A 220 4.16 -5.05 -8.59
N LEU A 221 2.91 -4.58 -8.74
CA LEU A 221 2.59 -3.35 -9.45
C LEU A 221 2.66 -2.11 -8.54
N TYR A 222 2.29 -2.26 -7.26
CA TYR A 222 2.19 -1.12 -6.34
C TYR A 222 3.54 -0.45 -6.07
N SER A 223 4.65 -1.18 -6.17
CA SER A 223 5.99 -0.58 -6.15
C SER A 223 6.22 0.37 -7.32
N LEU A 224 5.55 0.19 -8.47
CA LEU A 224 5.74 1.01 -9.67
C LEU A 224 4.91 2.31 -9.66
N GLN A 225 4.02 2.49 -8.68
CA GLN A 225 3.28 3.72 -8.43
C GLN A 225 4.26 4.88 -8.20
N ASP A 226 4.12 5.98 -8.97
CA ASP A 226 4.97 7.17 -8.84
C ASP A 226 4.38 8.37 -9.61
N ALA A 227 4.93 9.57 -9.46
CA ALA A 227 4.53 10.73 -10.24
C ALA A 227 4.96 10.64 -11.73
N ILE A 228 4.29 11.39 -12.59
CA ILE A 228 4.68 11.69 -13.97
C ILE A 228 4.80 13.22 -14.09
N PRO A 229 5.93 13.82 -13.69
CA PRO A 229 6.09 15.28 -13.62
C PRO A 229 5.81 15.99 -14.96
N GLU A 230 6.25 15.40 -16.07
CA GLU A 230 6.07 15.94 -17.42
C GLU A 230 4.60 16.00 -17.85
N ALA A 231 3.77 15.06 -17.36
CA ALA A 231 2.33 15.06 -17.57
C ALA A 231 1.56 15.81 -16.45
N HIS A 232 2.27 16.35 -15.45
CA HIS A 232 1.71 16.98 -14.24
C HIS A 232 0.81 16.03 -13.42
N VAL A 233 1.14 14.73 -13.41
CA VAL A 233 0.40 13.71 -12.64
C VAL A 233 1.14 13.46 -11.33
N GLY A 234 0.49 13.74 -10.20
CA GLY A 234 1.03 13.41 -8.87
C GLY A 234 1.12 11.91 -8.62
N ALA A 235 1.92 11.47 -7.64
CA ALA A 235 2.12 10.04 -7.38
C ALA A 235 0.83 9.30 -6.99
N TYR A 236 -0.15 10.01 -6.41
CA TYR A 236 -1.50 9.49 -6.20
C TYR A 236 -2.17 8.99 -7.49
N HIS A 237 -2.05 9.74 -8.58
CA HIS A 237 -2.72 9.48 -9.87
C HIS A 237 -1.84 8.73 -10.90
N GLY A 238 -0.56 8.53 -10.58
CA GLY A 238 0.41 7.81 -11.42
C GLY A 238 0.46 6.32 -11.15
N TYR A 239 -0.70 5.68 -11.29
CA TYR A 239 -0.90 4.23 -11.28
C TYR A 239 0.18 3.52 -12.11
N ALA A 240 1.00 2.69 -11.46
CA ALA A 240 2.13 1.98 -12.08
C ALA A 240 3.04 2.83 -13.01
N ALA A 241 3.19 4.13 -12.78
CA ALA A 241 3.90 5.05 -13.68
C ALA A 241 5.31 4.59 -14.10
N ARG A 242 6.05 3.95 -13.18
CA ARG A 242 7.42 3.44 -13.42
C ARG A 242 7.47 2.15 -14.22
N LEU A 243 6.33 1.62 -14.67
CA LEU A 243 6.27 0.56 -15.67
C LEU A 243 6.96 1.01 -16.98
N ALA A 244 6.88 2.29 -17.34
CA ALA A 244 7.63 2.85 -18.46
C ALA A 244 9.15 2.70 -18.29
N ASP A 245 9.64 2.90 -17.07
CA ASP A 245 11.07 2.80 -16.76
C ASP A 245 11.52 1.33 -16.76
N VAL A 246 10.69 0.41 -16.23
CA VAL A 246 10.88 -1.05 -16.40
C VAL A 246 11.01 -1.42 -17.87
N LEU A 247 10.11 -0.94 -18.74
CA LEU A 247 10.15 -1.23 -20.18
C LEU A 247 11.42 -0.71 -20.86
N SER A 248 11.86 0.49 -20.52
CA SER A 248 13.14 1.06 -20.98
C SER A 248 14.31 0.20 -20.53
N SER A 249 14.35 -0.14 -19.24
CA SER A 249 15.41 -0.93 -18.60
C SER A 249 15.53 -2.36 -19.14
N VAL A 250 14.42 -3.07 -19.39
CA VAL A 250 14.48 -4.41 -20.00
C VAL A 250 14.83 -4.36 -21.48
N THR A 251 14.42 -3.31 -22.21
CA THR A 251 14.86 -3.09 -23.59
C THR A 251 16.37 -2.85 -23.66
N ARG A 252 16.89 -2.03 -22.75
CA ARG A 252 18.34 -1.79 -22.59
C ARG A 252 19.09 -3.08 -22.25
N LEU A 253 18.56 -3.89 -21.33
CA LEU A 253 19.13 -5.18 -20.96
C LEU A 253 19.12 -6.18 -22.13
N ALA A 254 18.07 -6.23 -22.95
CA ALA A 254 18.05 -7.06 -24.17
C ALA A 254 19.15 -6.63 -25.17
N GLY A 255 19.41 -5.32 -25.29
CA GLY A 255 20.52 -4.80 -26.11
C GLY A 255 21.91 -5.30 -25.68
N GLU A 256 22.07 -5.67 -24.41
CA GLU A 256 23.31 -6.27 -23.89
C GLU A 256 23.48 -7.75 -24.25
N ARG A 257 22.41 -8.40 -24.73
CA ARG A 257 22.35 -9.82 -25.12
C ARG A 257 22.83 -10.78 -24.01
N PRO A 258 22.25 -10.74 -22.80
CA PRO A 258 22.52 -11.76 -21.79
C PRO A 258 22.04 -13.13 -22.28
N THR A 259 22.83 -14.17 -22.03
CA THR A 259 22.44 -15.57 -22.25
C THR A 259 21.64 -16.12 -21.07
N VAL A 260 21.69 -15.45 -19.92
CA VAL A 260 20.97 -15.83 -18.69
C VAL A 260 20.75 -14.61 -17.80
N ILE A 261 19.55 -14.51 -17.22
CA ILE A 261 19.24 -13.52 -16.16
C ILE A 261 18.99 -14.25 -14.84
N VAL A 262 19.70 -13.81 -13.79
CA VAL A 262 19.55 -14.29 -12.41
C VAL A 262 18.88 -13.17 -11.59
N PRO A 263 17.54 -13.17 -11.46
CA PRO A 263 16.83 -12.14 -10.69
C PRO A 263 17.02 -12.31 -9.19
N SER A 264 16.70 -11.29 -8.38
CA SER A 264 16.69 -11.42 -6.91
C SER A 264 15.57 -12.32 -6.40
N ARG A 265 14.51 -12.53 -7.18
CA ARG A 265 13.40 -13.46 -6.86
C ARG A 265 12.87 -14.15 -8.11
N GLY A 266 12.26 -15.32 -7.94
CA GLY A 266 11.77 -16.13 -9.06
C GLY A 266 12.88 -16.90 -9.78
N PRO A 267 12.53 -17.79 -10.73
CA PRO A 267 13.47 -18.71 -11.38
C PRO A 267 14.58 -18.01 -12.16
N VAL A 268 15.75 -18.65 -12.32
CA VAL A 268 16.76 -18.18 -13.27
C VAL A 268 16.19 -18.28 -14.68
N ILE A 269 16.34 -17.21 -15.46
CA ILE A 269 15.75 -17.06 -16.78
C ILE A 269 16.80 -17.48 -17.81
N ARG A 270 16.59 -18.64 -18.43
CA ARG A 270 17.49 -19.24 -19.44
C ARG A 270 17.16 -18.84 -20.88
N ASP A 271 16.02 -18.17 -21.10
CA ASP A 271 15.65 -17.52 -22.35
C ASP A 271 15.29 -16.05 -22.06
N PRO A 272 16.30 -15.16 -21.98
CA PRO A 272 16.10 -13.75 -21.67
C PRO A 272 15.25 -13.01 -22.70
N ASP A 273 15.45 -13.29 -23.99
CA ASP A 273 14.75 -12.59 -25.07
C ASP A 273 13.25 -12.88 -25.05
N ALA A 274 12.85 -14.16 -24.91
CA ALA A 274 11.44 -14.51 -24.79
C ALA A 274 10.80 -13.93 -23.52
N ALA A 275 11.50 -13.98 -22.37
CA ALA A 275 10.99 -13.43 -21.12
C ALA A 275 10.81 -11.91 -21.17
N ILE A 276 11.77 -11.18 -21.74
CA ILE A 276 11.71 -9.72 -21.91
C ILE A 276 10.59 -9.34 -22.89
N ALA A 277 10.51 -9.98 -24.06
CA ALA A 277 9.44 -9.73 -25.03
C ALA A 277 8.04 -9.97 -24.43
N LYS A 278 7.89 -11.04 -23.63
CA LYS A 278 6.64 -11.38 -22.95
C LYS A 278 6.27 -10.37 -21.85
N LEU A 279 7.26 -9.87 -21.09
CA LEU A 279 7.05 -8.78 -20.14
C LEU A 279 6.58 -7.50 -20.83
N ILE A 280 7.27 -7.08 -21.90
CA ILE A 280 6.91 -5.87 -22.67
C ILE A 280 5.47 -5.97 -23.21
N SER A 281 5.11 -7.13 -23.77
CA SER A 281 3.77 -7.41 -24.28
C SER A 281 2.72 -7.32 -23.16
N ARG A 282 2.89 -8.08 -22.07
CA ARG A 282 1.94 -8.09 -20.94
C ARG A 282 1.78 -6.73 -20.28
N ALA A 283 2.87 -5.99 -20.07
CA ALA A 283 2.85 -4.65 -19.50
C ALA A 283 2.02 -3.67 -20.33
N ARG A 284 2.17 -3.71 -21.67
CA ARG A 284 1.37 -2.89 -22.59
C ARG A 284 -0.09 -3.28 -22.58
N SER A 285 -0.42 -4.57 -22.67
CA SER A 285 -1.82 -5.04 -22.61
C SER A 285 -2.50 -4.68 -21.29
N PHE A 286 -1.80 -4.87 -20.15
CA PHE A 286 -2.29 -4.48 -18.83
C PHE A 286 -2.56 -2.98 -18.75
N TYR A 287 -1.59 -2.15 -19.15
CA TYR A 287 -1.72 -0.70 -19.03
C TYR A 287 -2.77 -0.15 -20.00
N ALA A 288 -2.92 -0.70 -21.21
CA ALA A 288 -4.01 -0.34 -22.12
C ALA A 288 -5.39 -0.67 -21.52
N ASN A 289 -5.53 -1.82 -20.86
CA ASN A 289 -6.76 -2.18 -20.16
C ASN A 289 -7.06 -1.22 -19.01
N TYR A 290 -6.06 -0.85 -18.20
CA TYR A 290 -6.22 0.16 -17.15
C TYR A 290 -6.69 1.52 -17.70
N LEU A 291 -6.00 2.05 -18.73
CA LEU A 291 -6.33 3.36 -19.31
C LEU A 291 -7.71 3.40 -19.97
N SER A 292 -8.28 2.26 -20.37
CA SER A 292 -9.63 2.19 -20.94
C SER A 292 -10.72 2.68 -19.96
N ILE A 293 -10.47 2.55 -18.66
CA ILE A 293 -11.41 2.90 -17.58
C ILE A 293 -10.81 3.89 -16.56
N ASP A 294 -9.69 4.55 -16.87
CA ASP A 294 -9.03 5.50 -15.97
C ASP A 294 -9.84 6.82 -15.91
N ALA A 295 -10.54 7.02 -14.79
CA ALA A 295 -11.34 8.22 -14.54
C ALA A 295 -10.53 9.54 -14.57
N HIS A 296 -9.20 9.50 -14.46
CA HIS A 296 -8.36 10.70 -14.40
C HIS A 296 -8.45 11.53 -15.69
N ARG A 297 -8.90 10.90 -16.79
CA ARG A 297 -9.27 11.57 -18.05
C ARG A 297 -10.40 12.61 -17.90
N TYR A 298 -11.26 12.48 -16.89
CA TYR A 298 -12.30 13.48 -16.61
C TYR A 298 -11.72 14.78 -16.04
N TYR A 299 -10.70 14.66 -15.18
CA TYR A 299 -10.08 15.78 -14.46
C TYR A 299 -8.89 16.40 -15.22
N MET A 300 -8.28 15.66 -16.14
CA MET A 300 -7.04 16.05 -16.80
C MET A 300 -7.22 16.30 -18.32
N PRO A 301 -6.62 17.36 -18.88
CA PRO A 301 -6.55 17.58 -20.32
C PRO A 301 -6.07 16.35 -21.12
N GLN A 302 -6.72 16.10 -22.26
CA GLN A 302 -6.50 14.89 -23.06
C GLN A 302 -5.06 14.76 -23.57
N ASP A 303 -4.38 15.87 -23.87
CA ASP A 303 -2.98 15.89 -24.28
C ASP A 303 -2.04 15.37 -23.17
N LYS A 304 -2.23 15.85 -21.93
CA LYS A 304 -1.50 15.34 -20.75
C LYS A 304 -1.80 13.87 -20.48
N PHE A 305 -3.04 13.44 -20.69
CA PHE A 305 -3.40 12.03 -20.58
C PHE A 305 -2.65 11.18 -21.62
N LEU A 306 -2.58 11.64 -22.88
CA LEU A 306 -1.83 10.94 -23.92
C LEU A 306 -0.33 10.87 -23.61
N VAL A 307 0.26 11.81 -22.86
CA VAL A 307 1.64 11.65 -22.34
C VAL A 307 1.73 10.46 -21.37
N LYS A 308 0.83 10.37 -20.38
CA LYS A 308 0.74 9.22 -19.45
C LYS A 308 0.60 7.88 -20.20
N ALA A 309 -0.22 7.84 -21.26
CA ALA A 309 -0.44 6.64 -22.06
C ALA A 309 0.79 6.24 -22.90
N ARG A 310 1.36 7.19 -23.65
CA ARG A 310 2.46 6.95 -24.60
C ARG A 310 3.76 6.48 -23.95
N ARG A 311 4.00 6.83 -22.68
CA ARG A 311 5.16 6.34 -21.89
C ARG A 311 5.26 4.81 -21.84
N VAL A 312 4.13 4.10 -21.79
CA VAL A 312 4.10 2.62 -21.71
C VAL A 312 3.72 1.99 -23.05
N LEU A 313 2.67 2.53 -23.69
CA LEU A 313 2.10 1.97 -24.92
C LEU A 313 2.91 2.30 -26.19
N GLY A 314 3.76 3.32 -26.15
CA GLY A 314 4.53 3.82 -27.28
C GLY A 314 3.91 5.09 -27.92
N PRO A 315 4.63 5.77 -28.83
CA PRO A 315 4.24 7.09 -29.32
C PRO A 315 2.93 7.10 -30.13
N ALA A 316 2.66 6.03 -30.88
CA ALA A 316 1.46 5.84 -31.69
C ALA A 316 0.27 5.26 -30.91
N ALA A 317 0.27 5.35 -29.57
CA ALA A 317 -0.79 4.78 -28.75
C ALA A 317 -2.15 5.45 -28.96
N GLU A 318 -3.12 4.63 -29.34
CA GLU A 318 -4.55 4.91 -29.23
C GLU A 318 -5.11 4.08 -28.06
N VAL A 319 -6.05 4.65 -27.31
CA VAL A 319 -6.71 3.97 -26.18
C VAL A 319 -8.19 3.87 -26.51
N ALA A 320 -8.74 2.65 -26.41
CA ALA A 320 -10.18 2.42 -26.52
C ALA A 320 -10.84 2.79 -25.18
N TRP A 321 -11.27 4.04 -25.06
CA TRP A 321 -11.89 4.55 -23.83
C TRP A 321 -13.30 3.98 -23.60
N LEU A 322 -13.68 3.87 -22.33
CA LEU A 322 -15.07 3.86 -21.91
C LEU A 322 -15.75 5.16 -22.41
N PRO A 323 -16.93 5.09 -23.07
CA PRO A 323 -17.73 6.28 -23.37
C PRO A 323 -18.07 7.02 -22.08
N SER A 324 -18.04 8.35 -22.11
CA SER A 324 -18.38 9.14 -20.92
C SER A 324 -19.87 8.95 -20.57
N ALA A 325 -20.17 8.71 -19.30
CA ALA A 325 -21.53 8.70 -18.80
C ALA A 325 -22.20 10.08 -18.92
N GLU A 326 -23.52 10.09 -19.07
CA GLU A 326 -24.30 11.33 -19.09
C GLU A 326 -24.25 12.03 -17.71
N THR A 327 -24.13 13.35 -17.73
CA THR A 327 -24.15 14.20 -16.53
C THR A 327 -25.47 14.94 -16.42
N VAL A 328 -26.25 14.65 -15.38
CA VAL A 328 -27.56 15.28 -15.14
C VAL A 328 -27.37 16.65 -14.48
N VAL A 329 -27.80 17.70 -15.17
CA VAL A 329 -27.84 19.08 -14.67
C VAL A 329 -29.16 19.73 -15.11
N PRO A 330 -29.94 20.36 -14.22
CA PRO A 330 -29.69 20.52 -12.78
C PRO A 330 -29.87 19.22 -11.99
N LEU A 331 -29.26 19.16 -10.80
CA LEU A 331 -29.53 18.12 -9.81
C LEU A 331 -30.94 18.29 -9.21
N PRO A 332 -31.53 17.25 -8.59
CA PRO A 332 -32.79 17.36 -7.85
C PRO A 332 -32.75 18.52 -6.84
N PRO A 333 -33.83 19.31 -6.65
CA PRO A 333 -33.80 20.53 -5.84
C PRO A 333 -33.43 20.33 -4.35
N TRP A 334 -33.56 19.10 -3.86
CA TRP A 334 -33.20 18.67 -2.51
C TRP A 334 -31.72 18.26 -2.36
N ILE A 335 -30.91 18.34 -3.42
CA ILE A 335 -29.45 18.13 -3.38
C ILE A 335 -28.73 19.46 -3.67
N VAL A 336 -27.93 19.92 -2.71
CA VAL A 336 -27.04 21.07 -2.87
C VAL A 336 -25.59 20.57 -2.99
N PRO A 337 -24.92 20.73 -4.14
CA PRO A 337 -23.50 20.39 -4.27
C PRO A 337 -22.65 21.47 -3.60
N ILE A 338 -21.67 21.05 -2.80
CA ILE A 338 -20.73 21.93 -2.08
C ILE A 338 -19.34 21.32 -2.23
N ASP A 339 -18.55 21.80 -3.18
CA ASP A 339 -17.23 21.22 -3.52
C ASP A 339 -17.38 19.72 -3.90
N ASN A 340 -16.58 18.81 -3.33
CA ASN A 340 -16.78 17.36 -3.44
C ASN A 340 -17.92 16.80 -2.56
N ALA A 341 -18.38 17.53 -1.53
CA ALA A 341 -19.48 17.11 -0.67
C ALA A 341 -20.88 17.34 -1.27
N ARG A 342 -21.88 16.64 -0.73
CA ARG A 342 -23.30 16.80 -1.13
C ARG A 342 -24.18 16.99 0.09
N LEU A 343 -24.98 18.05 0.12
CA LEU A 343 -25.96 18.30 1.16
C LEU A 343 -27.35 17.90 0.67
N ILE A 344 -27.95 16.90 1.31
CA ILE A 344 -29.36 16.54 1.17
C ILE A 344 -30.15 17.47 2.10
N LEU A 345 -31.11 18.21 1.56
CA LEU A 345 -31.88 19.24 2.27
C LEU A 345 -33.36 18.83 2.38
N ALA A 346 -33.83 18.63 3.60
CA ALA A 346 -35.23 18.37 3.89
C ALA A 346 -36.10 19.63 3.79
N GLY A 347 -37.41 19.47 3.66
CA GLY A 347 -38.40 20.55 3.54
C GLY A 347 -38.47 21.46 4.77
N ASP A 348 -38.09 20.96 5.96
CA ASP A 348 -37.91 21.76 7.18
C ASP A 348 -36.55 22.49 7.25
N LYS A 349 -35.78 22.41 6.16
CA LYS A 349 -34.45 23.00 5.96
C LYS A 349 -33.33 22.39 6.81
N THR A 350 -33.54 21.23 7.40
CA THR A 350 -32.45 20.47 8.03
C THR A 350 -31.63 19.71 6.98
N GLY A 351 -30.35 19.49 7.30
CA GLY A 351 -29.37 18.89 6.40
C GLY A 351 -28.94 17.48 6.81
N PHE A 352 -28.75 16.63 5.81
CA PHE A 352 -27.95 15.42 5.88
C PHE A 352 -26.77 15.61 4.93
N LEU A 353 -25.56 15.59 5.44
CA LEU A 353 -24.34 15.84 4.67
C LEU A 353 -23.71 14.52 4.21
N VAL A 354 -23.24 14.45 2.97
CA VAL A 354 -22.38 13.38 2.45
C VAL A 354 -20.99 13.98 2.27
N ASP A 355 -20.04 13.47 3.07
CA ASP A 355 -18.64 13.86 3.19
C ASP A 355 -18.36 15.32 3.64
N CYS A 356 -17.19 15.54 4.25
CA CYS A 356 -16.66 16.87 4.58
C CYS A 356 -15.16 16.84 4.88
N GLY A 357 -14.30 17.08 3.88
CA GLY A 357 -12.85 17.16 4.08
C GLY A 357 -12.21 18.55 4.00
N SER A 358 -12.98 19.62 3.74
CA SER A 358 -12.42 20.99 3.61
C SER A 358 -13.19 22.04 4.41
N GLN A 359 -12.46 23.02 4.96
CA GLN A 359 -13.05 24.15 5.69
C GLN A 359 -14.03 24.95 4.81
N ARG A 360 -13.80 24.98 3.49
CA ARG A 360 -14.69 25.66 2.53
C ARG A 360 -16.11 25.09 2.56
N ILE A 361 -16.25 23.78 2.79
CA ILE A 361 -17.57 23.14 2.91
C ILE A 361 -18.29 23.66 4.16
N ILE A 362 -17.60 23.77 5.30
CA ILE A 362 -18.15 24.39 6.53
C ILE A 362 -18.56 25.84 6.28
N ASP A 363 -17.72 26.61 5.58
CA ASP A 363 -17.99 28.04 5.30
C ASP A 363 -19.25 28.21 4.42
N GLU A 364 -19.47 27.34 3.42
CA GLU A 364 -20.70 27.32 2.62
C GLU A 364 -21.93 26.87 3.42
N LEU A 365 -21.78 25.88 4.32
CA LEU A 365 -22.87 25.46 5.21
C LEU A 365 -23.32 26.61 6.13
N GLU A 366 -22.40 27.39 6.69
CA GLU A 366 -22.76 28.56 7.51
C GLU A 366 -23.32 29.73 6.67
N LYS A 367 -22.97 29.87 5.39
CA LYS A 367 -23.67 30.80 4.46
C LYS A 367 -25.11 30.37 4.20
N LEU A 368 -25.35 29.07 3.99
CA LEU A 368 -26.71 28.52 3.86
C LEU A 368 -27.54 28.73 5.13
N ARG A 369 -26.92 28.64 6.31
CA ARG A 369 -27.60 28.96 7.59
C ARG A 369 -27.90 30.44 7.75
N THR A 370 -26.93 31.30 7.45
CA THR A 370 -27.08 32.76 7.52
C THR A 370 -28.17 33.27 6.56
N SER A 371 -28.33 32.65 5.38
CA SER A 371 -29.40 32.95 4.42
C SER A 371 -30.76 32.29 4.76
N GLY A 372 -30.87 31.55 5.87
CA GLY A 372 -32.10 30.85 6.26
C GLY A 372 -32.51 29.73 5.30
N ARG A 373 -31.56 29.17 4.54
CA ARG A 373 -31.74 28.00 3.65
C ARG A 373 -31.44 26.68 4.33
N LEU A 374 -30.61 26.68 5.36
CA LEU A 374 -30.25 25.54 6.22
C LEU A 374 -30.53 25.93 7.69
N THR A 375 -31.00 25.02 8.53
CA THR A 375 -31.25 25.27 9.97
C THR A 375 -30.19 24.60 10.84
N SER A 376 -30.04 23.28 10.69
CA SER A 376 -29.06 22.40 11.33
C SER A 376 -28.59 21.31 10.37
N ILE A 377 -27.53 20.59 10.74
CA ILE A 377 -27.15 19.32 10.13
C ILE A 377 -27.39 18.24 11.18
N GLU A 378 -28.24 17.27 10.88
CA GLU A 378 -28.60 16.20 11.83
C GLU A 378 -27.71 14.96 11.64
N HIS A 379 -27.20 14.76 10.43
CA HIS A 379 -26.46 13.57 10.02
C HIS A 379 -25.31 13.90 9.07
N VAL A 380 -24.23 13.13 9.16
CA VAL A 380 -23.15 13.09 8.17
C VAL A 380 -22.93 11.63 7.77
N PHE A 381 -22.97 11.30 6.48
CA PHE A 381 -22.51 10.02 5.94
C PHE A 381 -21.11 10.19 5.36
N VAL A 382 -20.22 9.25 5.67
CA VAL A 382 -18.86 9.20 5.12
C VAL A 382 -18.80 8.09 4.08
N THR A 383 -18.48 8.43 2.84
CA THR A 383 -18.32 7.45 1.76
C THR A 383 -17.05 6.63 1.95
N HIS A 384 -15.90 7.27 2.20
CA HIS A 384 -14.62 6.58 2.35
C HIS A 384 -13.62 7.42 3.15
N TYR A 385 -12.49 6.81 3.54
CA TYR A 385 -11.56 7.36 4.53
C TYR A 385 -10.63 8.49 4.05
N HIS A 386 -10.66 8.88 2.77
CA HIS A 386 -9.71 9.88 2.27
C HIS A 386 -9.96 11.26 2.91
N ASP A 387 -8.86 11.97 3.16
CA ASP A 387 -8.81 13.22 3.91
C ASP A 387 -9.66 14.34 3.29
N ASP A 388 -9.69 14.46 1.97
CA ASP A 388 -10.54 15.40 1.24
C ASP A 388 -12.05 15.08 1.35
N HIS A 389 -12.42 13.89 1.82
CA HIS A 389 -13.79 13.52 2.22
C HIS A 389 -14.02 13.54 3.74
N THR A 390 -12.96 13.50 4.57
CA THR A 390 -13.10 13.18 6.02
C THR A 390 -12.55 14.22 6.99
N ASP A 391 -11.55 15.02 6.60
CA ASP A 391 -10.73 15.80 7.55
C ASP A 391 -11.49 16.84 8.39
N GLN A 392 -12.71 17.21 7.99
CA GLN A 392 -13.56 18.14 8.74
C GLN A 392 -14.85 17.51 9.32
N VAL A 393 -15.11 16.22 9.07
CA VAL A 393 -16.32 15.51 9.54
C VAL A 393 -16.48 15.59 11.05
N ALA A 394 -15.38 15.39 11.81
CA ALA A 394 -15.41 15.49 13.26
C ALA A 394 -15.83 16.90 13.76
N LYS A 395 -15.38 17.96 13.07
CA LYS A 395 -15.77 19.34 13.40
C LYS A 395 -17.23 19.62 13.04
N VAL A 396 -17.74 19.08 11.93
CA VAL A 396 -19.17 19.17 11.58
C VAL A 396 -20.03 18.46 12.65
N ALA A 397 -19.63 17.25 13.06
CA ALA A 397 -20.33 16.50 14.10
C ALA A 397 -20.38 17.27 15.43
N GLU A 398 -19.25 17.82 15.90
CA GLU A 398 -19.20 18.66 17.11
C GLU A 398 -20.02 19.95 16.95
N ARG A 399 -19.88 20.65 15.82
CA ARG A 399 -20.51 21.96 15.55
C ARG A 399 -22.05 21.90 15.54
N PHE A 400 -22.61 20.82 15.00
CA PHE A 400 -24.05 20.68 14.79
C PHE A 400 -24.72 19.63 15.70
N GLY A 401 -23.94 18.83 16.43
CA GLY A 401 -24.45 17.66 17.16
C GLY A 401 -24.88 16.52 16.24
N ALA A 402 -24.33 16.47 15.02
CA ALA A 402 -24.74 15.53 13.98
C ALA A 402 -24.27 14.10 14.27
N LEU A 403 -25.09 13.11 13.92
CA LEU A 403 -24.71 11.69 13.95
C LEU A 403 -23.84 11.37 12.74
N VAL A 404 -22.74 10.64 12.93
CA VAL A 404 -21.87 10.21 11.82
C VAL A 404 -22.14 8.76 11.46
N HIS A 405 -22.34 8.51 10.17
CA HIS A 405 -22.75 7.25 9.58
C HIS A 405 -21.69 6.73 8.61
N ALA A 406 -21.36 5.45 8.74
CA ALA A 406 -20.53 4.66 7.82
C ALA A 406 -20.85 3.17 8.07
N THR A 407 -20.58 2.29 7.12
CA THR A 407 -20.80 0.85 7.34
C THR A 407 -19.80 0.28 8.34
N GLN A 408 -20.07 -0.94 8.83
CA GLN A 408 -19.16 -1.62 9.75
C GLN A 408 -17.73 -1.78 9.21
N ARG A 409 -17.54 -1.89 7.89
CA ARG A 409 -16.20 -2.11 7.29
C ARG A 409 -15.36 -0.84 7.21
N ASN A 410 -15.99 0.32 7.04
CA ASN A 410 -15.33 1.62 7.00
C ASN A 410 -15.16 2.22 8.42
N ARG A 411 -15.95 1.76 9.40
CA ARG A 411 -15.94 2.26 10.78
C ARG A 411 -14.56 2.29 11.44
N ASP A 412 -13.79 1.20 11.38
CA ASP A 412 -12.54 1.11 12.14
C ASP A 412 -11.44 2.05 11.61
N ILE A 413 -11.33 2.20 10.29
CA ILE A 413 -10.38 3.14 9.67
C ILE A 413 -10.75 4.60 9.94
N LEU A 414 -12.04 4.93 10.06
CA LEU A 414 -12.51 6.26 10.45
C LEU A 414 -12.27 6.55 11.94
N GLN A 415 -12.50 5.57 12.83
CA GLN A 415 -12.27 5.74 14.26
C GLN A 415 -10.78 5.65 14.65
N ASN A 416 -9.97 4.90 13.91
CA ASN A 416 -8.59 4.59 14.21
C ASN A 416 -7.64 4.80 13.00
N PRO A 417 -7.66 5.96 12.30
CA PRO A 417 -6.87 6.15 11.07
C PRO A 417 -5.37 5.94 11.31
N GLY A 418 -4.89 6.24 12.52
CA GLY A 418 -3.51 6.00 12.92
C GLY A 418 -3.07 4.54 12.97
N ALA A 419 -3.98 3.56 12.99
CA ALA A 419 -3.70 2.12 12.97
C ALA A 419 -3.45 1.56 11.56
N TYR A 420 -3.76 2.34 10.52
CA TYR A 420 -3.62 1.97 9.11
C TYR A 420 -2.44 2.68 8.45
N ARG A 421 -2.00 2.14 7.31
CA ARG A 421 -0.93 2.67 6.45
C ARG A 421 -1.38 2.76 4.99
N LEU A 422 -2.48 3.45 4.80
CA LEU A 422 -3.11 3.74 3.52
C LEU A 422 -2.84 5.21 3.10
N PRO A 423 -2.90 5.55 1.79
CA PRO A 423 -2.67 6.92 1.32
C PRO A 423 -3.82 7.85 1.75
N CYS A 424 -3.59 9.16 1.70
CA CYS A 424 -4.62 10.19 1.95
C CYS A 424 -5.39 10.03 3.29
N LEU A 425 -4.83 9.35 4.31
CA LEU A 425 -5.44 9.24 5.63
C LEU A 425 -5.48 10.61 6.33
N THR A 426 -6.64 10.99 6.88
CA THR A 426 -6.74 12.14 7.79
C THR A 426 -6.00 11.89 9.12
N THR A 427 -5.51 12.97 9.73
CA THR A 427 -5.00 12.97 11.10
C THR A 427 -6.10 12.95 12.17
N ASN A 428 -7.37 13.15 11.80
CA ASN A 428 -8.49 13.40 12.71
C ASN A 428 -9.39 12.16 12.86
N PRO A 429 -9.41 11.48 14.02
CA PRO A 429 -10.33 10.36 14.28
C PRO A 429 -11.80 10.79 14.27
N ILE A 430 -12.65 10.01 13.61
CA ILE A 430 -14.09 10.27 13.45
C ILE A 430 -14.89 9.22 14.19
N GLN A 431 -15.70 9.65 15.17
CA GLN A 431 -16.57 8.74 15.90
C GLN A 431 -17.85 8.46 15.11
N VAL A 432 -17.99 7.24 14.59
CA VAL A 432 -19.21 6.77 13.92
C VAL A 432 -20.27 6.48 14.98
N THR A 433 -21.20 7.42 15.16
CA THR A 433 -22.24 7.39 16.20
C THR A 433 -23.60 6.90 15.70
N GLY A 434 -23.81 6.85 14.39
CA GLY A 434 -25.03 6.37 13.76
C GLY A 434 -25.04 4.85 13.57
N HIS A 435 -26.23 4.24 13.72
CA HIS A 435 -26.45 2.85 13.32
C HIS A 435 -26.59 2.78 11.79
N SER A 436 -25.59 2.21 11.12
CA SER A 436 -25.60 1.98 9.68
C SER A 436 -25.10 0.58 9.38
N GLU A 437 -26.07 -0.31 9.15
CA GLU A 437 -25.87 -1.69 8.73
C GLU A 437 -26.03 -1.80 7.22
N ASP A 438 -25.19 -2.61 6.59
CA ASP A 438 -25.14 -2.81 5.13
C ASP A 438 -26.50 -3.29 4.58
N GLY A 439 -27.06 -2.56 3.62
CA GLY A 439 -28.35 -2.84 3.01
C GLY A 439 -29.59 -2.57 3.87
N VAL A 440 -29.44 -2.06 5.10
CA VAL A 440 -30.57 -1.81 6.01
C VAL A 440 -31.13 -0.40 5.80
N THR A 441 -32.33 -0.33 5.23
CA THR A 441 -33.06 0.93 5.05
C THR A 441 -33.59 1.47 6.38
N TRP A 442 -33.38 2.75 6.62
CA TRP A 442 -33.99 3.51 7.71
C TRP A 442 -34.56 4.83 7.20
N ARG A 443 -35.40 5.48 8.00
CA ARG A 443 -36.18 6.65 7.60
C ARG A 443 -35.65 7.93 8.26
N TRP A 444 -35.38 8.95 7.46
CA TRP A 444 -35.09 10.31 7.90
C TRP A 444 -36.02 11.28 7.16
N LYS A 445 -37.04 11.79 7.87
CA LYS A 445 -38.01 12.78 7.36
C LYS A 445 -38.73 12.29 6.10
N GLU A 446 -38.60 12.95 4.95
CA GLU A 446 -39.14 12.54 3.65
C GLU A 446 -38.27 11.53 2.87
N PHE A 447 -37.15 11.06 3.45
CA PHE A 447 -36.17 10.21 2.79
C PHE A 447 -36.05 8.81 3.42
N ASP A 448 -36.09 7.78 2.58
CA ASP A 448 -35.58 6.45 2.89
C ASP A 448 -34.07 6.43 2.57
N LEU A 449 -33.27 5.94 3.51
CA LEU A 449 -31.81 5.93 3.46
C LEU A 449 -31.29 4.49 3.60
N THR A 450 -30.56 4.00 2.59
CA THR A 450 -29.97 2.65 2.60
C THR A 450 -28.46 2.75 2.35
N PRO A 451 -27.62 2.59 3.39
CA PRO A 451 -26.17 2.52 3.21
C PRO A 451 -25.76 1.14 2.71
N TYR A 452 -24.73 1.09 1.85
CA TYR A 452 -24.17 -0.13 1.29
C TYR A 452 -22.66 -0.14 1.46
N PHE A 453 -22.10 -1.30 1.80
CA PHE A 453 -20.67 -1.53 1.64
C PHE A 453 -20.36 -1.64 0.14
N PHE A 454 -19.62 -0.68 -0.40
CA PHE A 454 -19.53 -0.48 -1.84
C PHE A 454 -18.08 -0.13 -2.24
N PRO A 455 -17.18 -1.12 -2.39
CA PRO A 455 -15.78 -0.92 -2.79
C PRO A 455 -15.55 -0.15 -4.11
N GLY A 456 -15.60 1.18 -4.00
CA GLY A 456 -15.16 2.17 -4.97
C GLY A 456 -13.64 2.28 -5.05
N GLN A 457 -13.11 3.50 -5.21
CA GLN A 457 -11.68 3.81 -5.25
C GLN A 457 -10.84 3.12 -4.17
N THR A 458 -11.42 2.73 -3.03
CA THR A 458 -10.76 1.96 -1.96
C THR A 458 -11.57 0.72 -1.55
N LEU A 459 -10.96 -0.19 -0.78
CA LEU A 459 -11.68 -1.32 -0.15
C LEU A 459 -12.53 -0.93 1.06
N GLN A 460 -12.32 0.27 1.59
CA GLN A 460 -13.01 0.86 2.73
C GLN A 460 -13.84 2.04 2.19
N HIS A 461 -14.83 1.66 1.40
CA HIS A 461 -15.69 2.57 0.64
C HIS A 461 -17.14 2.09 0.75
N ASP A 462 -18.02 3.04 0.98
CA ASP A 462 -19.44 2.91 1.23
C ASP A 462 -20.22 3.84 0.31
N ALA A 463 -21.44 3.42 -0.05
CA ALA A 463 -22.37 4.22 -0.83
C ALA A 463 -23.71 4.39 -0.10
N LEU A 464 -24.44 5.46 -0.38
CA LEU A 464 -25.73 5.75 0.23
C LEU A 464 -26.81 5.90 -0.84
N LEU A 465 -27.78 4.97 -0.86
CA LEU A 465 -28.99 5.12 -1.66
C LEU A 465 -30.00 5.96 -0.87
N VAL A 466 -30.49 7.02 -1.53
CA VAL A 466 -31.48 7.94 -0.97
C VAL A 466 -32.69 7.96 -1.89
N LYS A 467 -33.87 7.73 -1.32
CA LYS A 467 -35.15 7.78 -2.03
C LYS A 467 -36.08 8.75 -1.31
N ASN A 468 -36.70 9.68 -2.02
CA ASN A 468 -37.72 10.56 -1.45
C ASN A 468 -39.15 10.00 -1.61
N ASP A 469 -40.12 10.62 -0.95
CA ASP A 469 -41.54 10.22 -1.03
C ASP A 469 -42.17 10.38 -2.43
N ALA A 470 -41.60 11.21 -3.31
CA ALA A 470 -42.02 11.29 -4.71
C ALA A 470 -41.50 10.09 -5.55
N GLY A 471 -40.63 9.26 -4.98
CA GLY A 471 -40.02 8.10 -5.65
C GLY A 471 -38.75 8.41 -6.43
N GLU A 472 -38.25 9.66 -6.39
CA GLU A 472 -36.93 9.99 -6.94
C GLU A 472 -35.84 9.29 -6.14
N GLN A 473 -34.80 8.79 -6.83
CA GLN A 473 -33.69 8.08 -6.20
C GLN A 473 -32.35 8.65 -6.66
N VAL A 474 -31.42 8.80 -5.71
CA VAL A 474 -30.02 9.13 -5.99
C VAL A 474 -29.12 8.20 -5.18
N PHE A 475 -28.10 7.64 -5.84
CA PHE A 475 -27.12 6.77 -5.20
C PHE A 475 -25.80 7.53 -5.08
N PHE A 476 -25.44 7.94 -3.86
CA PHE A 476 -24.19 8.62 -3.56
C PHE A 476 -23.08 7.58 -3.43
N ILE A 477 -22.27 7.44 -4.48
CA ILE A 477 -21.22 6.41 -4.56
C ILE A 477 -19.82 6.93 -4.23
N GLY A 478 -19.68 8.16 -3.75
CA GLY A 478 -18.39 8.85 -3.59
C GLY A 478 -17.50 8.71 -4.83
N ASP A 479 -16.19 8.58 -4.62
CA ASP A 479 -15.20 8.30 -5.65
C ASP A 479 -15.21 6.82 -6.10
N SER A 480 -16.37 6.21 -6.31
CA SER A 480 -16.43 4.87 -6.93
C SER A 480 -16.33 4.92 -8.44
N PHE A 481 -16.92 5.95 -9.04
CA PHE A 481 -17.02 6.11 -10.48
C PHE A 481 -17.26 7.58 -10.82
N THR A 482 -16.52 8.03 -11.82
CA THR A 482 -16.58 9.37 -12.41
C THR A 482 -16.98 9.21 -13.87
N PRO A 483 -17.61 10.19 -14.55
CA PRO A 483 -18.19 9.95 -15.87
C PRO A 483 -17.26 9.31 -16.92
N ALA A 484 -15.95 9.48 -16.81
CA ALA A 484 -14.97 8.88 -17.72
C ALA A 484 -14.49 7.44 -17.37
N GLY A 485 -14.81 6.89 -16.20
CA GLY A 485 -14.28 5.61 -15.72
C GLY A 485 -14.34 5.38 -14.20
N ILE A 486 -13.53 4.44 -13.70
CA ILE A 486 -13.38 4.11 -12.28
C ILE A 486 -12.19 4.90 -11.71
N ASP A 487 -12.34 5.49 -10.53
CA ASP A 487 -11.31 6.27 -9.81
C ASP A 487 -10.21 5.40 -9.15
N ASP A 488 -9.77 4.33 -9.83
CA ASP A 488 -8.72 3.40 -9.38
C ASP A 488 -7.32 3.95 -9.68
N TYR A 489 -6.98 5.05 -8.99
CA TYR A 489 -5.74 5.80 -9.20
C TYR A 489 -4.53 5.24 -8.47
N CYS A 490 -4.77 4.62 -7.33
CA CYS A 490 -3.74 4.18 -6.41
C CYS A 490 -3.84 2.68 -6.15
N LEU A 491 -2.79 1.97 -6.54
CA LEU A 491 -2.62 0.53 -6.31
C LEU A 491 -2.57 0.13 -4.83
N LEU A 492 -2.41 1.09 -3.90
CA LEU A 492 -2.46 0.84 -2.45
C LEU A 492 -3.90 0.84 -1.91
N ASN A 493 -4.83 1.61 -2.50
CA ASN A 493 -6.22 1.67 -2.06
C ASN A 493 -6.95 0.33 -2.14
N ARG A 494 -6.51 -0.54 -3.06
CA ARG A 494 -7.10 -1.85 -3.38
C ARG A 494 -6.11 -3.01 -3.25
N ASN A 495 -5.14 -2.89 -2.35
CA ASN A 495 -4.04 -3.85 -2.24
C ASN A 495 -4.32 -5.00 -1.26
N PHE A 496 -4.78 -6.15 -1.78
CA PHE A 496 -4.95 -7.38 -1.00
C PHE A 496 -3.63 -8.09 -0.65
N LEU A 497 -2.47 -7.63 -1.17
CA LEU A 497 -1.16 -8.31 -1.08
C LEU A 497 -0.13 -7.54 -0.27
N HIS A 498 -0.55 -6.52 0.47
CA HIS A 498 0.30 -5.60 1.20
C HIS A 498 -0.12 -5.56 2.67
N GLU A 499 0.86 -5.62 3.57
CA GLU A 499 0.65 -5.34 4.99
C GLU A 499 0.28 -3.86 5.11
N GLY A 500 -1.02 -3.62 5.35
CA GLY A 500 -1.68 -2.33 5.19
C GLY A 500 -1.43 -1.32 6.31
#